data_AF-A0A0F2NFQ1-F1
#
_entry.id   AF-A0A0F2NFQ1-F1
#
_cell.length_a   1.000
_cell.length_b   1.000
_cell.length_c   1.000
_cell.angle_alpha   90.00
_cell.angle_beta   90.00
_cell.angle_gamma   90.00
#
_symmetry.space_group_name_H-M   'P 1'
#
loop_
_entity.id
_entity.type
_entity.pdbx_description
1 polymer ?
#
loop_
_entity_poly.entity_id
_entity_poly.type
_entity_poly.pdbx_seq_one_letter_code
_entity_poly.pdbx_strand_id
1 'polypeptide(L)'
;MDRCMRSLRRTRDFFLNKENVVGVGVGMKQVGFNRTQQPSVIVFVEKKLDKKNLSRNQVIPRQIDGVVTDVIEIGKVRLLDERTDKARPARPGMSIGHYSITAGTFGAVVRDINTGELLILSNNHILANATDGNDGRAALGDAVLQPGSYDGGTEKDKIADLLRFVPLIRSEKKADCPAAAGVAKIASKLVHIIKPNYDLRFVKRSRGSNIIDAALARPLSQDVISPDILEIGRPRGTATVEIDSKVMKSGRSSGKTAGSVTAIGVSLQVELNDTEVGMFSDQVVADMLSRGGDSGSLVLDERMRAVGLLFAGSERYTIFNHMDNVLTKLEIELV
;
A
#
# COMPACT_ATOMS: atom_id res chain seq x y z
N MET A 1 -39.41 -7.52 -2.69
CA MET A 1 -38.58 -6.60 -1.87
C MET A 1 -39.29 -6.18 -0.59
N ASP A 2 -40.56 -5.75 -0.64
CA ASP A 2 -41.31 -5.26 0.54
C ASP A 2 -41.39 -6.23 1.72
N ARG A 3 -41.56 -7.52 1.43
CA ARG A 3 -41.57 -8.56 2.47
C ARG A 3 -40.22 -8.63 3.21
N CYS A 4 -39.10 -8.55 2.48
CA CYS A 4 -37.76 -8.49 3.07
C CYS A 4 -37.56 -7.20 3.88
N MET A 5 -38.11 -6.07 3.42
CA MET A 5 -37.99 -4.80 4.14
C MET A 5 -38.79 -4.81 5.46
N ARG A 6 -39.99 -5.41 5.47
CA ARG A 6 -40.77 -5.62 6.70
C ARG A 6 -40.05 -6.57 7.66
N SER A 7 -39.52 -7.68 7.15
CA SER A 7 -38.70 -8.60 7.94
C SER A 7 -37.48 -7.91 8.54
N LEU A 8 -36.74 -7.13 7.73
CA LEU A 8 -35.56 -6.38 8.17
C LEU A 8 -35.90 -5.47 9.35
N ARG A 9 -36.98 -4.68 9.26
CA ARG A 9 -37.39 -3.77 10.35
C ARG A 9 -37.64 -4.49 11.68
N ARG A 10 -38.18 -5.72 11.65
CA ARG A 10 -38.44 -6.53 12.86
C ARG A 10 -37.21 -7.26 13.39
N THR A 11 -36.30 -7.64 12.51
CA THR A 11 -35.19 -8.56 12.81
C THR A 11 -33.84 -7.88 12.86
N ARG A 12 -33.77 -6.57 12.58
CA ARG A 12 -32.54 -5.78 12.57
C ARG A 12 -31.72 -6.00 13.84
N ASP A 13 -32.32 -5.77 14.99
CA ASP A 13 -31.60 -5.81 16.27
C ASP A 13 -31.21 -7.25 16.65
N PHE A 14 -32.00 -8.25 16.23
CA PHE A 14 -31.62 -9.66 16.36
C PHE A 14 -30.32 -10.00 15.62
N PHE A 15 -30.09 -9.40 14.44
CA PHE A 15 -28.85 -9.58 13.69
C PHE A 15 -27.71 -8.72 14.27
N LEU A 16 -27.96 -7.45 14.57
CA LEU A 16 -26.94 -6.53 15.09
C LEU A 16 -26.43 -6.90 16.48
N ASN A 17 -27.17 -7.70 17.26
CA ASN A 17 -26.72 -8.22 18.55
C ASN A 17 -25.73 -9.42 18.43
N LYS A 18 -25.34 -9.81 17.22
CA LYS A 18 -24.36 -10.88 16.99
C LYS A 18 -22.96 -10.28 16.84
N GLU A 19 -21.97 -10.94 17.45
CA GLU A 19 -20.62 -10.38 17.62
C GLU A 19 -19.92 -10.06 16.28
N ASN A 20 -20.14 -10.89 15.27
CA ASN A 20 -19.48 -10.79 13.97
C ASN A 20 -20.33 -10.08 12.90
N VAL A 21 -21.52 -9.58 13.24
CA VAL A 21 -22.41 -8.89 12.30
C VAL A 21 -22.12 -7.40 12.34
N VAL A 22 -21.74 -6.83 11.19
CA VAL A 22 -21.40 -5.40 11.03
C VAL A 22 -22.50 -4.60 10.36
N GLY A 23 -23.51 -5.27 9.80
CA GLY A 23 -24.64 -4.60 9.17
C GLY A 23 -25.70 -5.56 8.66
N VAL A 24 -26.88 -5.02 8.36
CA VAL A 24 -27.98 -5.80 7.78
C VAL A 24 -28.79 -4.94 6.83
N GLY A 25 -29.20 -5.51 5.70
CA GLY A 25 -29.92 -4.81 4.64
C GLY A 25 -30.85 -5.73 3.86
N VAL A 26 -31.45 -5.19 2.79
CA VAL A 26 -32.22 -5.96 1.81
C VAL A 26 -31.52 -5.88 0.47
N GLY A 27 -31.40 -7.00 -0.22
CA GLY A 27 -30.76 -7.09 -1.52
C GLY A 27 -31.16 -8.36 -2.24
N MET A 28 -30.45 -8.66 -3.32
CA MET A 28 -30.58 -9.95 -4.00
C MET A 28 -29.55 -10.92 -3.46
N LYS A 29 -29.97 -12.17 -3.21
CA LYS A 29 -29.09 -13.24 -2.74
C LYS A 29 -27.95 -13.46 -3.73
N GLN A 30 -26.77 -13.71 -3.21
CA GLN A 30 -25.58 -14.08 -3.97
C GLN A 30 -25.21 -15.54 -3.68
N VAL A 31 -24.82 -16.28 -4.72
CA VAL A 31 -24.27 -17.63 -4.59
C VAL A 31 -22.95 -17.65 -5.35
N GLY A 32 -21.85 -17.86 -4.63
CA GLY A 32 -20.50 -17.63 -5.18
C GLY A 32 -20.33 -16.17 -5.61
N PHE A 33 -19.95 -15.94 -6.86
CA PHE A 33 -19.81 -14.59 -7.44
C PHE A 33 -21.03 -14.13 -8.25
N ASN A 34 -22.09 -14.94 -8.31
CA ASN A 34 -23.27 -14.63 -9.12
C ASN A 34 -24.42 -14.10 -8.27
N ARG A 35 -24.93 -12.92 -8.64
CA ARG A 35 -26.18 -12.39 -8.11
C ARG A 35 -27.35 -13.19 -8.66
N THR A 36 -28.18 -13.70 -7.77
CA THR A 36 -29.45 -14.32 -8.15
C THR A 36 -30.54 -13.25 -8.29
N GLN A 37 -31.72 -13.63 -8.79
CA GLN A 37 -32.91 -12.76 -8.81
C GLN A 37 -33.78 -12.91 -7.55
N GLN A 38 -33.27 -13.54 -6.47
CA GLN A 38 -34.04 -13.82 -5.26
C GLN A 38 -33.86 -12.70 -4.22
N PRO A 39 -34.91 -11.94 -3.87
CA PRO A 39 -34.86 -10.97 -2.78
C PRO A 39 -34.55 -11.65 -1.44
N SER A 40 -33.67 -11.06 -0.64
CA SER A 40 -33.20 -11.62 0.62
C SER A 40 -32.82 -10.53 1.63
N VAL A 41 -32.84 -10.90 2.91
CA VAL A 41 -32.18 -10.12 3.97
C VAL A 41 -30.69 -10.42 3.91
N ILE A 42 -29.88 -9.41 3.62
CA ILE A 42 -28.44 -9.52 3.53
C ILE A 42 -27.84 -9.18 4.88
N VAL A 43 -27.08 -10.11 5.45
CA VAL A 43 -26.34 -9.92 6.69
C VAL A 43 -24.87 -9.73 6.34
N PHE A 44 -24.34 -8.57 6.68
CA PHE A 44 -22.95 -8.23 6.50
C PHE A 44 -22.15 -8.65 7.73
N VAL A 45 -21.07 -9.40 7.51
CA VAL A 45 -20.19 -9.89 8.58
C VAL A 45 -18.76 -9.42 8.39
N GLU A 46 -18.02 -9.29 9.49
CA GLU A 46 -16.59 -8.95 9.43
C GLU A 46 -15.80 -10.09 8.78
N LYS A 47 -16.05 -11.35 9.18
CA LYS A 47 -15.40 -12.53 8.60
C LYS A 47 -16.35 -13.72 8.50
N LYS A 48 -16.34 -14.51 7.42
CA LYS A 48 -17.06 -15.79 7.38
C LYS A 48 -16.34 -16.82 8.23
N LEU A 49 -17.07 -17.39 9.17
CA LEU A 49 -16.60 -18.44 10.07
C LEU A 49 -17.34 -19.74 9.76
N ASP A 50 -16.63 -20.86 9.86
CA ASP A 50 -17.25 -22.18 9.76
C ASP A 50 -18.28 -22.37 10.86
N LYS A 51 -19.43 -22.97 10.51
CA LYS A 51 -20.54 -23.18 11.45
C LYS A 51 -20.12 -23.97 12.70
N LYS A 52 -19.08 -24.82 12.60
CA LYS A 52 -18.52 -25.58 13.73
C LYS A 52 -17.84 -24.70 14.77
N ASN A 53 -17.35 -23.53 14.36
CA ASN A 53 -16.64 -22.58 15.19
C ASN A 53 -17.57 -21.47 15.73
N LEU A 54 -18.88 -21.59 15.50
CA LEU A 54 -19.89 -20.62 15.93
C LEU A 54 -20.79 -21.24 16.99
N SER A 55 -21.01 -20.53 18.09
CA SER A 55 -22.07 -20.87 19.03
C SER A 55 -23.45 -20.74 18.35
N ARG A 56 -24.44 -21.52 18.81
CA ARG A 56 -25.77 -21.59 18.17
C ARG A 56 -26.45 -20.23 18.01
N ASN A 57 -26.20 -19.29 18.92
CA ASN A 57 -26.75 -17.94 18.89
C ASN A 57 -26.07 -17.01 17.86
N GLN A 58 -24.85 -17.32 17.40
CA GLN A 58 -24.11 -16.54 16.40
C GLN A 58 -24.40 -16.99 14.95
N VAL A 59 -25.02 -18.16 14.78
CA VAL A 59 -25.38 -18.67 13.45
C VAL A 59 -26.50 -17.84 12.82
N ILE A 60 -26.28 -17.34 11.60
CA ILE A 60 -27.31 -16.69 10.79
C ILE A 60 -28.27 -17.77 10.25
N PRO A 61 -29.57 -17.73 10.58
CA PRO A 61 -30.53 -18.72 10.08
C PRO A 61 -30.72 -18.52 8.57
N ARG A 62 -30.90 -19.61 7.80
CA ARG A 62 -31.11 -19.57 6.33
C ARG A 62 -32.39 -18.82 5.91
N GLN A 63 -33.34 -18.69 6.82
CA GLN A 63 -34.55 -17.90 6.66
C GLN A 63 -34.89 -17.19 7.97
N ILE A 64 -35.51 -16.02 7.88
CA ILE A 64 -36.01 -15.25 9.02
C ILE A 64 -37.35 -14.62 8.61
N ASP A 65 -38.38 -14.67 9.46
CA ASP A 65 -39.74 -14.17 9.14
C ASP A 65 -40.27 -14.68 7.75
N GLY A 66 -39.90 -15.92 7.40
CA GLY A 66 -40.25 -16.55 6.12
C GLY A 66 -39.60 -15.93 4.88
N VAL A 67 -38.55 -15.12 5.02
CA VAL A 67 -37.70 -14.65 3.91
C VAL A 67 -36.30 -15.25 3.99
N VAL A 68 -35.67 -15.46 2.83
CA VAL A 68 -34.31 -16.00 2.74
C VAL A 68 -33.29 -14.98 3.22
N THR A 69 -32.26 -15.47 3.90
CA THR A 69 -31.09 -14.68 4.28
C THR A 69 -29.90 -14.97 3.37
N ASP A 70 -29.00 -14.00 3.30
CA ASP A 70 -27.68 -14.18 2.71
C ASP A 70 -26.60 -13.59 3.62
N VAL A 71 -25.39 -14.15 3.55
CA VAL A 71 -24.26 -13.71 4.38
C VAL A 71 -23.14 -13.26 3.47
N ILE A 72 -22.81 -11.97 3.54
CA ILE A 72 -21.75 -11.35 2.76
C ILE A 72 -20.65 -10.90 3.72
N GLU A 73 -19.43 -11.34 3.45
CA GLU A 73 -18.25 -10.88 4.17
C GLU A 73 -17.82 -9.54 3.59
N ILE A 74 -17.71 -8.51 4.43
CA ILE A 74 -17.28 -7.17 4.01
C ILE A 74 -16.14 -6.60 4.85
N GLY A 75 -15.69 -7.32 5.89
CA GLY A 75 -14.72 -6.80 6.83
C GLY A 75 -15.31 -5.79 7.82
N LYS A 76 -14.43 -5.13 8.57
CA LYS A 76 -14.79 -4.11 9.55
C LYS A 76 -15.12 -2.79 8.86
N VAL A 77 -16.34 -2.29 9.06
CA VAL A 77 -16.80 -0.98 8.52
C VAL A 77 -16.15 0.16 9.31
N ARG A 78 -15.61 1.16 8.62
CA ARG A 78 -14.91 2.32 9.22
C ARG A 78 -15.27 3.61 8.49
N LEU A 79 -15.11 4.76 9.16
CA LEU A 79 -15.16 6.07 8.50
C LEU A 79 -13.96 6.20 7.57
N LEU A 80 -14.17 6.74 6.37
CA LEU A 80 -13.19 6.69 5.28
C LEU A 80 -12.04 7.70 5.43
N ASP A 81 -12.21 8.75 6.25
CA ASP A 81 -11.35 9.95 6.19
C ASP A 81 -10.21 10.00 7.22
N GLU A 82 -10.19 9.13 8.24
CA GLU A 82 -9.14 9.16 9.29
C GLU A 82 -7.70 9.00 8.77
N ARG A 83 -7.53 8.44 7.57
CA ARG A 83 -6.22 8.18 6.95
C ARG A 83 -5.75 9.30 6.05
N THR A 84 -6.68 10.08 5.52
CA THR A 84 -6.43 11.17 4.56
C THR A 84 -6.57 12.53 5.22
N ASP A 85 -7.11 12.59 6.44
CA ASP A 85 -7.14 13.81 7.23
C ASP A 85 -5.76 14.18 7.79
N LYS A 86 -5.58 15.47 8.05
CA LYS A 86 -4.44 15.98 8.79
C LYS A 86 -4.47 15.47 10.23
N ALA A 87 -3.36 14.87 10.66
CA ALA A 87 -3.15 14.43 12.02
C ALA A 87 -1.80 14.91 12.56
N ARG A 88 -1.81 15.32 13.83
CA ARG A 88 -0.62 15.67 14.61
C ARG A 88 -0.85 15.13 16.04
N PRO A 89 -0.20 14.03 16.45
CA PRO A 89 0.80 13.28 15.71
C PRO A 89 0.23 12.50 14.52
N ALA A 90 0.95 12.50 13.41
CA ALA A 90 0.72 11.57 12.32
C ALA A 90 1.18 10.17 12.69
N ARG A 91 0.52 9.15 12.15
CA ARG A 91 0.81 7.75 12.44
C ARG A 91 1.09 6.96 11.18
N PRO A 92 1.91 5.90 11.27
CA PRO A 92 1.99 4.93 10.21
C PRO A 92 0.62 4.36 9.80
N GLY A 93 0.45 4.08 8.51
CA GLY A 93 -0.84 3.71 7.90
C GLY A 93 -1.67 4.90 7.41
N MET A 94 -1.26 6.14 7.68
CA MET A 94 -1.89 7.36 7.16
C MET A 94 -1.24 7.84 5.86
N SER A 95 -1.95 8.73 5.16
CA SER A 95 -1.48 9.42 3.96
C SER A 95 -0.23 10.24 4.23
N ILE A 96 0.76 10.10 3.36
CA ILE A 96 1.95 10.95 3.32
C ILE A 96 2.49 11.01 1.89
N GLY A 97 3.27 12.02 1.56
CA GLY A 97 4.02 12.00 0.30
C GLY A 97 4.89 13.21 0.07
N HIS A 98 5.80 13.07 -0.86
CA HIS A 98 6.51 14.17 -1.50
C HIS A 98 5.52 15.12 -2.18
N TYR A 99 5.76 16.43 -2.11
CA TYR A 99 4.84 17.44 -2.63
C TYR A 99 4.52 17.31 -4.13
N SER A 100 5.42 16.69 -4.92
CA SER A 100 5.27 16.50 -6.37
C SER A 100 4.69 15.14 -6.81
N ILE A 101 4.21 14.31 -5.88
CA ILE A 101 3.57 13.02 -6.21
C ILE A 101 2.07 13.04 -5.91
N THR A 102 1.42 11.89 -5.99
CA THR A 102 0.05 11.69 -5.54
C THR A 102 -0.01 11.55 -4.01
N ALA A 103 0.05 10.33 -3.48
CA ALA A 103 0.13 10.01 -2.07
C ALA A 103 0.50 8.54 -1.88
N GLY A 104 1.13 8.23 -0.76
CA GLY A 104 1.35 6.89 -0.28
C GLY A 104 1.05 6.77 1.20
N THR A 105 1.70 5.80 1.83
CA THR A 105 1.52 5.49 3.25
C THR A 105 2.75 5.85 4.06
N PHE A 106 2.55 6.49 5.21
CA PHE A 106 3.54 6.59 6.28
C PHE A 106 3.83 5.17 6.77
N GLY A 107 5.03 4.66 6.53
CA GLY A 107 5.37 3.26 6.78
C GLY A 107 5.68 2.93 8.22
N ALA A 108 6.67 3.60 8.80
CA ALA A 108 7.09 3.39 10.18
C ALA A 108 7.85 4.60 10.71
N VAL A 109 7.85 4.75 12.04
CA VAL A 109 8.88 5.55 12.71
C VAL A 109 10.08 4.64 12.93
N VAL A 110 11.25 5.11 12.52
CA VAL A 110 12.53 4.40 12.63
C VAL A 110 13.56 5.30 13.32
N ARG A 111 14.65 4.74 13.80
CA ARG A 111 15.76 5.50 14.39
C ARG A 111 16.98 5.41 13.49
N ASP A 112 17.62 6.54 13.21
CA ASP A 112 18.93 6.55 12.55
C ASP A 112 19.99 6.00 13.51
N ILE A 113 20.77 5.02 13.07
CA ILE A 113 21.76 4.34 13.92
C ILE A 113 22.89 5.28 14.33
N ASN A 114 23.24 6.25 13.47
CA ASN A 114 24.37 7.14 13.70
C ASN A 114 23.99 8.34 14.58
N THR A 115 22.79 8.90 14.39
CA THR A 115 22.38 10.12 15.12
C THR A 115 21.41 9.85 16.27
N GLY A 116 20.74 8.69 16.28
CA GLY A 116 19.68 8.39 17.24
C GLY A 116 18.36 9.13 16.99
N GLU A 117 18.28 9.97 15.95
CA GLU A 117 17.08 10.72 15.57
C GLU A 117 15.95 9.79 15.12
N LEU A 118 14.71 10.08 15.50
CA LEU A 118 13.56 9.38 14.91
C LEU A 118 13.20 10.01 13.56
N LEU A 119 12.96 9.16 12.58
CA LEU A 119 12.70 9.48 11.19
C LEU A 119 11.41 8.80 10.70
N ILE A 120 10.86 9.33 9.62
CA ILE A 120 9.74 8.76 8.88
C ILE A 120 10.27 7.86 7.78
N LEU A 121 9.87 6.59 7.77
CA LEU A 121 10.16 5.63 6.70
C LEU A 121 8.95 5.48 5.77
N SER A 122 9.21 5.48 4.45
CA SER A 122 8.28 5.02 3.41
C SER A 122 9.08 4.65 2.14
N ASN A 123 8.43 4.44 0.99
CA ASN A 123 9.14 4.16 -0.26
C ASN A 123 9.82 5.41 -0.83
N ASN A 124 10.84 5.21 -1.69
CA ASN A 124 11.42 6.29 -2.50
C ASN A 124 10.34 6.89 -3.41
N HIS A 125 9.53 6.08 -4.09
CA HIS A 125 8.48 6.65 -4.94
C HIS A 125 7.41 7.45 -4.17
N ILE A 126 7.36 7.32 -2.84
CA ILE A 126 6.47 8.09 -1.97
C ILE A 126 7.14 9.36 -1.42
N LEU A 127 8.39 9.30 -0.93
CA LEU A 127 9.04 10.46 -0.30
C LEU A 127 10.04 11.19 -1.20
N ALA A 128 10.48 10.58 -2.28
CA ALA A 128 11.55 11.07 -3.16
C ALA A 128 11.17 10.99 -4.65
N ASN A 129 9.87 11.01 -4.98
CA ASN A 129 9.38 11.14 -6.36
C ASN A 129 9.99 10.14 -7.35
N ALA A 130 10.21 8.91 -6.90
CA ALA A 130 10.74 7.80 -7.70
C ALA A 130 12.08 8.14 -8.37
N THR A 131 12.92 8.96 -7.73
CA THR A 131 14.17 9.45 -8.29
C THR A 131 15.27 8.38 -8.36
N ASP A 132 16.16 8.50 -9.34
CA ASP A 132 17.45 7.79 -9.40
C ASP A 132 18.62 8.62 -8.83
N GLY A 133 18.32 9.73 -8.16
CA GLY A 133 19.27 10.66 -7.57
C GLY A 133 19.99 11.56 -8.58
N ASN A 134 19.78 11.41 -9.89
CA ASN A 134 20.44 12.20 -10.93
C ASN A 134 19.47 12.76 -11.99
N ASP A 135 18.17 12.50 -11.85
CA ASP A 135 17.11 12.91 -12.77
C ASP A 135 16.41 14.22 -12.40
N GLY A 136 16.79 14.84 -11.29
CA GLY A 136 16.22 16.11 -10.83
C GLY A 136 14.78 16.02 -10.30
N ARG A 137 14.24 14.82 -10.07
CA ARG A 137 12.88 14.63 -9.55
C ARG A 137 12.70 14.93 -8.07
N ALA A 138 13.78 14.80 -7.29
CA ALA A 138 13.81 15.10 -5.87
C ALA A 138 15.20 15.56 -5.43
N ALA A 139 15.24 16.38 -4.39
CA ALA A 139 16.42 16.87 -3.71
C ALA A 139 16.28 16.69 -2.19
N LEU A 140 17.41 16.55 -1.50
CA LEU A 140 17.39 16.53 -0.04
C LEU A 140 16.87 17.87 0.49
N GLY A 141 15.99 17.83 1.49
CA GLY A 141 15.27 19.00 2.00
C GLY A 141 13.91 19.25 1.35
N ASP A 142 13.51 18.45 0.35
CA ASP A 142 12.19 18.57 -0.25
C ASP A 142 11.07 18.31 0.76
N ALA A 143 9.96 19.04 0.59
CA ALA A 143 8.85 18.98 1.52
C ALA A 143 8.09 17.64 1.42
N VAL A 144 7.89 17.02 2.58
CA VAL A 144 6.99 15.87 2.77
C VAL A 144 5.76 16.33 3.53
N LEU A 145 4.58 16.01 2.99
CA LEU A 145 3.28 16.50 3.46
C LEU A 145 2.50 15.38 4.16
N GLN A 146 1.76 15.74 5.22
CA GLN A 146 0.75 14.88 5.85
C GLN A 146 -0.52 15.70 6.09
N PRO A 147 -1.63 15.38 5.39
CA PRO A 147 -1.76 14.30 4.42
C PRO A 147 -0.96 14.57 3.13
N GLY A 148 -0.81 13.56 2.26
CA GLY A 148 -0.18 13.73 0.95
C GLY A 148 -0.97 14.70 0.05
N SER A 149 -0.33 15.21 -1.00
CA SER A 149 -0.89 16.21 -1.94
C SER A 149 -2.19 15.75 -2.59
N TYR A 150 -2.28 14.49 -3.02
CA TYR A 150 -3.52 13.91 -3.58
C TYR A 150 -4.69 13.91 -2.60
N ASP A 151 -4.41 13.89 -1.30
CA ASP A 151 -5.38 13.87 -0.22
C ASP A 151 -5.69 15.25 0.35
N GLY A 152 -5.33 16.31 -0.39
CA GLY A 152 -5.59 17.70 -0.02
C GLY A 152 -4.48 18.35 0.82
N GLY A 153 -3.35 17.67 1.02
CA GLY A 153 -2.19 18.25 1.68
C GLY A 153 -1.61 19.43 0.91
N THR A 154 -1.26 20.49 1.63
CA THR A 154 -0.63 21.70 1.08
C THR A 154 0.72 21.96 1.72
N GLU A 155 1.45 22.98 1.27
CA GLU A 155 2.71 23.41 1.92
C GLU A 155 2.55 23.70 3.42
N LYS A 156 1.36 24.12 3.87
CA LYS A 156 1.03 24.36 5.29
C LYS A 156 0.95 23.06 6.12
N ASP A 157 0.89 21.93 5.43
CA ASP A 157 0.77 20.59 6.00
C ASP A 157 2.08 19.81 5.92
N LYS A 158 3.18 20.49 5.58
CA LYS A 158 4.53 19.97 5.71
C LYS A 158 4.72 19.38 7.11
N ILE A 159 5.22 18.14 7.14
CA ILE A 159 5.50 17.40 8.38
C ILE A 159 6.97 17.04 8.49
N ALA A 160 7.69 16.96 7.37
CA ALA A 160 9.06 16.51 7.33
C ALA A 160 9.81 17.04 6.09
N ASP A 161 11.13 16.91 6.14
CA ASP A 161 12.06 17.16 5.04
C ASP A 161 12.65 15.84 4.54
N LEU A 162 12.69 15.62 3.23
CA LEU A 162 13.35 14.46 2.65
C LEU A 162 14.83 14.44 3.08
N LEU A 163 15.27 13.34 3.69
CA LEU A 163 16.60 13.21 4.29
C LEU A 163 17.51 12.26 3.52
N ARG A 164 17.00 11.09 3.14
CA ARG A 164 17.80 10.02 2.52
C ARG A 164 16.90 9.16 1.67
N PHE A 165 17.41 8.60 0.57
CA PHE A 165 16.69 7.63 -0.24
C PHE A 165 17.66 6.68 -0.91
N VAL A 166 17.17 5.50 -1.29
CA VAL A 166 17.90 4.60 -2.17
C VAL A 166 17.54 4.93 -3.63
N PRO A 167 18.51 5.32 -4.48
CA PRO A 167 18.26 5.62 -5.88
C PRO A 167 17.66 4.44 -6.66
N LEU A 168 16.61 4.68 -7.44
CA LEU A 168 15.98 3.65 -8.26
C LEU A 168 16.74 3.41 -9.57
N ILE A 169 16.92 2.15 -9.92
CA ILE A 169 17.52 1.68 -11.17
C ILE A 169 16.40 1.38 -12.18
N ARG A 170 16.50 1.99 -13.35
CA ARG A 170 15.56 1.81 -14.47
C ARG A 170 16.14 0.88 -15.52
N SER A 171 15.30 0.04 -16.10
CA SER A 171 15.71 -0.94 -17.11
C SER A 171 16.21 -0.26 -18.40
N GLU A 172 15.63 0.88 -18.75
CA GLU A 172 16.07 1.70 -19.88
C GLU A 172 16.32 3.14 -19.42
N LYS A 173 17.50 3.67 -19.73
CA LYS A 173 17.81 5.10 -19.60
C LYS A 173 18.11 5.66 -20.99
N LYS A 174 17.89 6.97 -21.21
CA LYS A 174 18.43 7.63 -22.41
C LYS A 174 19.94 7.44 -22.44
N ALA A 175 20.51 7.19 -23.63
CA ALA A 175 21.94 7.01 -23.73
C ALA A 175 22.66 8.36 -23.49
N ASP A 176 23.35 8.49 -22.36
CA ASP A 176 24.16 9.68 -22.02
C ASP A 176 25.49 9.76 -22.79
N CYS A 177 25.63 9.02 -23.90
CA CYS A 177 26.85 8.99 -24.69
C CYS A 177 26.81 10.09 -25.76
N PRO A 178 27.74 11.08 -25.75
CA PRO A 178 27.77 12.16 -26.74
C PRO A 178 27.87 11.65 -28.18
N ALA A 179 28.63 10.57 -28.40
CA ALA A 179 28.74 9.93 -29.71
C ALA A 179 27.41 9.30 -30.16
N ALA A 180 26.70 8.59 -29.27
CA ALA A 180 25.39 8.02 -29.56
C ALA A 180 24.34 9.12 -29.82
N ALA A 181 24.38 10.23 -29.08
CA ALA A 181 23.52 11.39 -29.31
C ALA A 181 23.78 12.03 -30.69
N GLY A 182 25.04 12.13 -31.12
CA GLY A 182 25.41 12.60 -32.45
C GLY A 182 24.85 11.72 -33.57
N VAL A 183 25.01 10.40 -33.45
CA VAL A 183 24.48 9.42 -34.41
C VAL A 183 22.96 9.46 -34.47
N ALA A 184 22.28 9.49 -33.31
CA ALA A 184 20.83 9.59 -33.25
C ALA A 184 20.31 10.85 -33.96
N LYS A 185 20.97 12.01 -33.77
CA LYS A 185 20.58 13.26 -34.41
C LYS A 185 20.67 13.20 -35.94
N ILE A 186 21.71 12.55 -36.48
CA ILE A 186 21.88 12.35 -37.93
C ILE A 186 20.82 11.38 -38.45
N ALA A 187 20.61 10.26 -37.76
CA ALA A 187 19.64 9.25 -38.15
C ALA A 187 18.20 9.79 -38.10
N SER A 188 17.84 10.53 -37.06
CA SER A 188 16.54 11.21 -36.98
C SER A 188 16.34 12.16 -38.15
N LYS A 189 17.33 12.98 -38.52
CA LYS A 189 17.23 13.87 -39.69
C LYS A 189 16.93 13.11 -40.99
N LEU A 190 17.52 11.92 -41.18
CA LEU A 190 17.24 11.09 -42.35
C LEU A 190 15.83 10.49 -42.30
N VAL A 191 15.38 10.04 -41.13
CA VAL A 191 14.02 9.53 -40.94
C VAL A 191 12.97 10.62 -41.20
N HIS A 192 13.23 11.87 -40.80
CA HIS A 192 12.31 12.99 -41.02
C HIS A 192 12.03 13.27 -42.51
N ILE A 193 12.93 12.88 -43.42
CA ILE A 193 12.72 13.01 -44.89
C ILE A 193 11.56 12.12 -45.35
N ILE A 194 11.37 10.96 -44.72
CA ILE A 194 10.37 9.95 -45.10
C ILE A 194 9.16 9.98 -44.16
N LYS A 195 9.41 10.29 -42.88
CA LYS A 195 8.43 10.30 -41.78
C LYS A 195 8.73 11.50 -40.87
N PRO A 196 8.20 12.70 -41.19
CA PRO A 196 8.57 13.96 -40.53
C PRO A 196 8.22 14.07 -39.05
N ASN A 197 7.51 13.10 -38.47
CA ASN A 197 7.11 13.08 -37.05
C ASN A 197 7.77 11.93 -36.26
N TYR A 198 8.93 11.42 -36.69
CA TYR A 198 9.60 10.28 -36.06
C TYR A 198 11.04 10.63 -35.63
N ASP A 199 11.31 10.47 -34.33
CA ASP A 199 12.65 10.60 -33.73
C ASP A 199 13.27 9.24 -33.44
N LEU A 200 14.52 9.05 -33.86
CA LEU A 200 15.37 7.95 -33.41
C LEU A 200 16.10 8.33 -32.12
N ARG A 201 16.03 7.46 -31.11
CA ARG A 201 16.71 7.64 -29.82
C ARG A 201 17.43 6.36 -29.44
N PHE A 202 18.67 6.48 -28.95
CA PHE A 202 19.36 5.36 -28.33
C PHE A 202 19.01 5.27 -26.85
N VAL A 203 18.65 4.07 -26.42
CA VAL A 203 18.43 3.72 -25.01
C VAL A 203 19.58 2.85 -24.52
N LYS A 204 20.09 3.16 -23.33
CA LYS A 204 21.02 2.31 -22.58
C LYS A 204 20.20 1.36 -21.71
N ARG A 205 20.30 0.06 -21.98
CA ARG A 205 19.72 -0.97 -21.12
C ARG A 205 20.57 -1.15 -19.87
N SER A 206 19.99 -0.99 -18.69
CA SER A 206 20.64 -1.32 -17.43
C SER A 206 20.45 -2.81 -17.12
N ARG A 207 21.50 -3.46 -16.62
CA ARG A 207 21.42 -4.84 -16.09
C ARG A 207 21.27 -4.90 -14.57
N GLY A 208 21.24 -3.75 -13.89
CA GLY A 208 21.08 -3.69 -12.44
C GLY A 208 19.63 -3.91 -12.01
N SER A 209 19.44 -4.47 -10.82
CA SER A 209 18.14 -4.65 -10.18
C SER A 209 18.05 -3.85 -8.88
N ASN A 210 16.84 -3.38 -8.56
CA ASN A 210 16.52 -2.80 -7.28
C ASN A 210 16.26 -3.92 -6.27
N ILE A 211 16.89 -3.83 -5.10
CA ILE A 211 16.62 -4.74 -3.99
C ILE A 211 15.64 -4.13 -2.98
N ILE A 212 15.59 -2.79 -2.92
CA ILE A 212 14.63 -2.05 -2.11
C ILE A 212 14.10 -0.82 -2.82
N ASP A 213 12.90 -0.38 -2.41
CA ASP A 213 12.34 0.93 -2.68
C ASP A 213 12.04 1.62 -1.34
N ALA A 214 12.92 2.53 -0.91
CA ALA A 214 12.83 3.12 0.42
C ALA A 214 13.46 4.52 0.50
N ALA A 215 12.89 5.35 1.35
CA ALA A 215 13.35 6.69 1.68
C ALA A 215 13.00 7.08 3.12
N LEU A 216 13.71 8.07 3.62
CA LEU A 216 13.61 8.63 4.96
C LEU A 216 13.33 10.13 4.88
N ALA A 217 12.42 10.59 5.73
CA ALA A 217 12.19 12.00 5.95
C ALA A 217 12.42 12.36 7.42
N ARG A 218 13.05 13.49 7.68
CA ARG A 218 13.24 14.03 9.02
C ARG A 218 11.99 14.83 9.42
N PRO A 219 11.28 14.43 10.49
CA PRO A 219 10.13 15.20 10.95
C PRO A 219 10.56 16.58 11.43
N LEU A 220 9.68 17.59 11.29
CA LEU A 220 9.95 18.95 11.76
C LEU A 220 10.15 19.00 13.28
N SER A 221 9.51 18.10 14.01
CA SER A 221 9.68 17.88 15.45
C SER A 221 9.23 16.46 15.82
N GLN A 222 9.60 15.98 17.00
CA GLN A 222 9.32 14.59 17.40
C GLN A 222 7.86 14.36 17.83
N ASP A 223 7.18 15.40 18.29
CA ASP A 223 5.79 15.38 18.74
C ASP A 223 4.77 15.34 17.58
N VAL A 224 5.20 15.63 16.35
CA VAL A 224 4.31 15.55 15.18
C VAL A 224 4.16 14.13 14.62
N ILE A 225 4.88 13.14 15.15
CA ILE A 225 4.79 11.73 14.74
C ILE A 225 4.55 10.81 15.93
N SER A 226 3.90 9.67 15.68
CA SER A 226 3.74 8.59 16.64
C SER A 226 4.15 7.26 15.99
N PRO A 227 4.87 6.39 16.72
CA PRO A 227 5.31 5.08 16.22
C PRO A 227 4.18 4.05 16.12
N ASP A 228 2.99 4.35 16.66
CA ASP A 228 1.88 3.40 16.67
C ASP A 228 1.21 3.32 15.30
N ILE A 229 1.29 2.14 14.68
CA ILE A 229 0.66 1.89 13.38
C ILE A 229 -0.86 1.88 13.54
N LEU A 230 -1.57 2.66 12.72
CA LEU A 230 -3.02 2.79 12.76
C LEU A 230 -3.68 1.39 12.67
N GLU A 231 -4.54 1.05 13.64
CA GLU A 231 -5.28 -0.24 13.77
C GLU A 231 -4.44 -1.48 14.12
N ILE A 232 -3.13 -1.33 14.25
CA ILE A 232 -2.22 -2.44 14.57
C ILE A 232 -1.55 -2.18 15.92
N GLY A 233 -0.99 -0.99 16.13
CA GLY A 233 -0.22 -0.61 17.31
C GLY A 233 1.28 -0.63 17.03
N ARG A 234 2.08 -0.58 18.09
CA ARG A 234 3.54 -0.50 18.00
C ARG A 234 4.18 -1.81 17.51
N PRO A 235 5.11 -1.76 16.55
CA PRO A 235 5.95 -2.91 16.22
C PRO A 235 6.75 -3.43 17.42
N ARG A 236 7.13 -4.71 17.38
CA ARG A 236 7.81 -5.45 18.46
C ARG A 236 9.10 -6.10 17.96
N GLY A 237 9.90 -5.35 17.22
CA GLY A 237 11.16 -5.80 16.62
C GLY A 237 11.01 -6.23 15.15
N THR A 238 11.98 -6.99 14.66
CA THR A 238 12.08 -7.39 13.25
C THR A 238 12.15 -8.92 13.14
N ALA A 239 11.83 -9.44 11.96
CA ALA A 239 11.98 -10.85 11.65
C ALA A 239 12.17 -11.07 10.15
N THR A 240 12.81 -12.17 9.81
CA THR A 240 12.74 -12.74 8.47
C THR A 240 11.37 -13.38 8.24
N VAL A 241 10.99 -13.52 6.98
CA VAL A 241 9.73 -14.15 6.58
C VAL A 241 9.99 -15.41 5.78
N GLU A 242 9.12 -16.40 5.92
CA GLU A 242 9.15 -17.67 5.20
C GLU A 242 7.86 -17.85 4.39
N ILE A 243 7.86 -18.76 3.42
CA ILE A 243 6.64 -19.13 2.69
C ILE A 243 5.58 -19.62 3.70
N ASP A 244 4.31 -19.32 3.41
CA ASP A 244 3.12 -19.55 4.25
C ASP A 244 3.05 -18.73 5.55
N SER A 245 4.07 -17.92 5.86
CA SER A 245 4.02 -16.99 7.00
C SER A 245 2.84 -16.05 6.88
N LYS A 246 2.06 -15.93 7.96
CA LYS A 246 0.95 -14.97 8.05
C LYS A 246 1.49 -13.56 8.27
N VAL A 247 1.03 -12.63 7.44
CA VAL A 247 1.47 -11.24 7.44
C VAL A 247 0.28 -10.28 7.40
N MET A 248 0.47 -9.08 7.93
CA MET A 248 -0.51 -8.00 7.91
C MET A 248 0.14 -6.65 7.68
N LYS A 249 -0.65 -5.68 7.21
CA LYS A 249 -0.22 -4.30 7.00
C LYS A 249 -1.36 -3.34 7.30
N SER A 250 -1.04 -2.08 7.57
CA SER A 250 -2.03 -0.98 7.60
C SER A 250 -1.64 0.07 6.57
N GLY A 251 -2.51 0.34 5.61
CA GLY A 251 -2.25 1.23 4.47
C GLY A 251 -3.28 2.34 4.33
N ARG A 252 -2.88 3.45 3.73
CA ARG A 252 -3.72 4.64 3.50
C ARG A 252 -5.00 4.29 2.75
N SER A 253 -4.93 3.40 1.75
CA SER A 253 -6.04 3.11 0.84
C SER A 253 -6.89 1.91 1.25
N SER A 254 -6.27 0.79 1.63
CA SER A 254 -7.02 -0.44 1.96
C SER A 254 -7.14 -0.73 3.46
N GLY A 255 -6.58 0.14 4.30
CA GLY A 255 -6.62 -0.03 5.74
C GLY A 255 -5.81 -1.22 6.22
N LYS A 256 -6.23 -1.85 7.33
CA LYS A 256 -5.63 -3.12 7.78
C LYS A 256 -6.06 -4.28 6.89
N THR A 257 -5.10 -4.92 6.24
CA THR A 257 -5.30 -6.19 5.51
C THR A 257 -4.29 -7.23 5.98
N ALA A 258 -4.58 -8.50 5.71
CA ALA A 258 -3.71 -9.62 6.05
C ALA A 258 -3.75 -10.67 4.93
N GLY A 259 -2.71 -11.50 4.90
CA GLY A 259 -2.55 -12.60 3.97
C GLY A 259 -1.43 -13.54 4.43
N SER A 260 -0.89 -14.30 3.48
CA SER A 260 0.17 -15.27 3.66
C SER A 260 1.22 -15.07 2.58
N VAL A 261 2.49 -15.27 2.92
CA VAL A 261 3.57 -15.23 1.94
C VAL A 261 3.45 -16.41 0.99
N THR A 262 3.45 -16.13 -0.31
CA THR A 262 3.32 -17.14 -1.37
C THR A 262 4.64 -17.39 -2.10
N ALA A 263 5.56 -16.42 -2.13
CA ALA A 263 6.87 -16.57 -2.74
C ALA A 263 7.90 -15.61 -2.13
N ILE A 264 9.18 -16.04 -2.13
CA ILE A 264 10.35 -15.28 -1.69
C ILE A 264 11.42 -15.38 -2.79
N GLY A 265 12.34 -14.40 -2.87
CA GLY A 265 13.39 -14.37 -3.90
C GLY A 265 12.85 -13.98 -5.28
N VAL A 266 11.68 -13.32 -5.31
CA VAL A 266 10.98 -13.00 -6.55
C VAL A 266 11.71 -11.88 -7.29
N SER A 267 11.84 -12.05 -8.60
CA SER A 267 12.30 -10.99 -9.50
C SER A 267 11.18 -10.60 -10.46
N LEU A 268 10.88 -9.31 -10.55
CA LEU A 268 9.78 -8.80 -11.37
C LEU A 268 10.08 -7.40 -11.91
N GLN A 269 9.43 -7.06 -13.02
CA GLN A 269 9.42 -5.69 -13.53
C GLN A 269 8.26 -4.93 -12.90
N VAL A 270 8.54 -3.71 -12.46
CA VAL A 270 7.57 -2.80 -11.86
C VAL A 270 7.57 -1.49 -12.65
N GLU A 271 6.38 -1.01 -12.99
CA GLU A 271 6.18 0.31 -13.59
C GLU A 271 6.46 1.38 -12.53
N LEU A 272 7.44 2.24 -12.80
CA LEU A 272 7.79 3.38 -11.93
C LEU A 272 7.00 4.64 -12.33
N ASN A 273 6.61 4.72 -13.60
CA ASN A 273 5.65 5.67 -14.18
C ASN A 273 5.22 5.18 -15.57
N ASP A 274 4.39 5.96 -16.26
CA ASP A 274 3.81 5.66 -17.58
C ASP A 274 4.82 5.23 -18.67
N THR A 275 6.10 5.54 -18.51
CA THR A 275 7.13 5.29 -19.53
C THR A 275 8.34 4.52 -19.02
N GLU A 276 8.47 4.33 -17.71
CA GLU A 276 9.67 3.78 -17.09
C GLU A 276 9.36 2.53 -16.28
N VAL A 277 10.14 1.48 -16.50
CA VAL A 277 10.09 0.23 -15.71
C VAL A 277 11.42 0.01 -14.99
N GLY A 278 11.34 -0.57 -13.80
CA GLY A 278 12.48 -1.03 -13.01
C GLY A 278 12.43 -2.53 -12.78
N MET A 279 13.57 -3.21 -12.87
CA MET A 279 13.68 -4.59 -12.40
C MET A 279 13.88 -4.58 -10.88
N PHE A 280 13.08 -5.34 -10.16
CA PHE A 280 13.24 -5.61 -8.74
C PHE A 280 13.59 -7.08 -8.55
N SER A 281 14.50 -7.37 -7.64
CA SER A 281 14.97 -8.73 -7.33
C SER A 281 15.00 -8.95 -5.83
N ASP A 282 14.93 -10.21 -5.40
CA ASP A 282 14.92 -10.57 -3.97
C ASP A 282 13.71 -9.97 -3.24
N GLN A 283 12.53 -10.14 -3.83
CA GLN A 283 11.27 -9.62 -3.30
C GLN A 283 10.41 -10.72 -2.70
N VAL A 284 9.48 -10.32 -1.83
CA VAL A 284 8.48 -11.21 -1.24
C VAL A 284 7.11 -10.90 -1.82
N VAL A 285 6.36 -11.95 -2.14
CA VAL A 285 4.96 -11.86 -2.61
C VAL A 285 4.06 -12.52 -1.58
N ALA A 286 2.94 -11.87 -1.26
CA ALA A 286 1.90 -12.40 -0.39
C ALA A 286 0.52 -12.27 -1.02
N ASP A 287 -0.41 -13.20 -0.72
CA ASP A 287 -1.83 -13.15 -1.13
C ASP A 287 -2.65 -12.16 -0.27
N MET A 288 -2.04 -11.01 0.00
CA MET A 288 -2.58 -9.94 0.82
C MET A 288 -3.13 -8.83 -0.09
N LEU A 289 -4.36 -8.39 0.20
CA LEU A 289 -4.99 -7.28 -0.52
C LEU A 289 -4.20 -5.98 -0.31
N SER A 290 -3.89 -5.29 -1.41
CA SER A 290 -3.37 -3.93 -1.45
C SER A 290 -4.00 -3.12 -2.57
N ARG A 291 -3.92 -1.79 -2.49
CA ARG A 291 -4.39 -0.85 -3.52
C ARG A 291 -3.31 0.21 -3.77
N GLY A 292 -3.41 0.91 -4.90
CA GLY A 292 -2.63 2.13 -5.12
C GLY A 292 -2.77 3.09 -3.93
N GLY A 293 -1.64 3.56 -3.41
CA GLY A 293 -1.56 4.38 -2.18
C GLY A 293 -1.19 3.61 -0.90
N ASP A 294 -1.23 2.26 -0.90
CA ASP A 294 -0.70 1.47 0.23
C ASP A 294 0.84 1.33 0.21
N SER A 295 1.48 1.75 -0.89
CA SER A 295 2.94 1.85 -0.98
C SER A 295 3.52 2.59 0.21
N GLY A 296 4.52 1.98 0.84
CA GLY A 296 5.16 2.47 2.04
C GLY A 296 4.65 1.78 3.31
N SER A 297 3.53 1.06 3.29
CA SER A 297 3.06 0.31 4.46
C SER A 297 4.11 -0.67 4.98
N LEU A 298 4.37 -0.62 6.29
CA LEU A 298 5.12 -1.67 6.97
C LEU A 298 4.29 -2.97 7.00
N VAL A 299 4.95 -4.07 6.67
CA VAL A 299 4.40 -5.43 6.73
C VAL A 299 4.93 -6.10 8.00
N LEU A 300 4.02 -6.66 8.78
CA LEU A 300 4.28 -7.28 10.08
C LEU A 300 3.84 -8.75 10.06
N ASP A 301 4.51 -9.58 10.85
CA ASP A 301 4.00 -10.92 11.17
C ASP A 301 2.94 -10.90 12.29
N GLU A 302 2.40 -12.08 12.64
CA GLU A 302 1.41 -12.23 13.72
C GLU A 302 1.94 -11.85 15.12
N ARG A 303 3.27 -11.78 15.28
CA ARG A 303 3.94 -11.37 16.52
C ARG A 303 4.27 -9.89 16.56
N MET A 304 3.78 -9.12 15.59
CA MET A 304 4.01 -7.67 15.45
C MET A 304 5.47 -7.33 15.12
N ARG A 305 6.22 -8.25 14.51
CA ARG A 305 7.60 -8.01 14.06
C ARG A 305 7.59 -7.54 12.61
N ALA A 306 8.38 -6.52 12.30
CA ALA A 306 8.52 -6.02 10.94
C ALA A 306 9.27 -7.02 10.05
N VAL A 307 8.63 -7.40 8.94
CA VAL A 307 9.15 -8.37 7.97
C VAL A 307 9.37 -7.76 6.59
N GLY A 308 8.72 -6.62 6.29
CA GLY A 308 8.98 -5.93 5.04
C GLY A 308 8.33 -4.58 4.86
N LEU A 309 8.61 -3.97 3.71
CA LEU A 309 8.09 -2.67 3.29
C LEU A 309 7.39 -2.81 1.94
N LEU A 310 6.07 -2.63 1.92
CA LEU A 310 5.24 -2.71 0.72
C LEU A 310 5.67 -1.65 -0.29
N PHE A 311 5.87 -2.01 -1.56
CA PHE A 311 6.15 -1.04 -2.62
C PHE A 311 5.37 -1.26 -3.92
N ALA A 312 4.84 -2.47 -4.14
CA ALA A 312 4.06 -2.79 -5.32
C ALA A 312 2.98 -3.83 -5.00
N GLY A 313 2.04 -4.02 -5.92
CA GLY A 313 0.96 -4.98 -5.74
C GLY A 313 0.03 -5.05 -6.94
N SER A 314 -0.96 -5.92 -6.82
CA SER A 314 -2.08 -6.10 -7.73
C SER A 314 -3.36 -6.25 -6.91
N GLU A 315 -4.50 -6.45 -7.57
CA GLU A 315 -5.79 -6.65 -6.89
C GLU A 315 -5.80 -7.80 -5.86
N ARG A 316 -4.88 -8.77 -5.98
CA ARG A 316 -4.84 -9.95 -5.10
C ARG A 316 -3.52 -10.17 -4.38
N TYR A 317 -2.43 -9.59 -4.88
CA TYR A 317 -1.10 -9.84 -4.35
C TYR A 317 -0.42 -8.55 -3.92
N THR A 318 0.32 -8.64 -2.81
CA THR A 318 1.19 -7.58 -2.33
C THR A 318 2.64 -8.00 -2.55
N ILE A 319 3.47 -7.04 -2.95
CA ILE A 319 4.90 -7.22 -3.16
C ILE A 319 5.64 -6.26 -2.23
N PHE A 320 6.57 -6.79 -1.46
CA PHE A 320 7.30 -6.02 -0.46
C PHE A 320 8.77 -6.39 -0.40
N ASN A 321 9.58 -5.39 -0.04
CA ASN A 321 11.01 -5.54 0.19
C ASN A 321 11.27 -6.23 1.54
N HIS A 322 12.33 -7.02 1.66
CA HIS A 322 12.78 -7.56 2.95
C HIS A 322 13.14 -6.43 3.91
N MET A 323 12.65 -6.50 5.16
CA MET A 323 12.91 -5.44 6.14
C MET A 323 14.41 -5.30 6.45
N ASP A 324 15.15 -6.40 6.55
CA ASP A 324 16.58 -6.37 6.85
C ASP A 324 17.38 -5.62 5.78
N ASN A 325 17.01 -5.77 4.50
CA ASN A 325 17.61 -5.02 3.39
C ASN A 325 17.32 -3.53 3.53
N VAL A 326 16.10 -3.15 3.93
CA VAL A 326 15.71 -1.74 4.15
C VAL A 326 16.51 -1.14 5.30
N LEU A 327 16.56 -1.81 6.46
CA LEU A 327 17.27 -1.34 7.65
C LEU A 327 18.77 -1.17 7.37
N THR A 328 19.39 -2.16 6.73
CA THR A 328 20.82 -2.15 6.43
C THR A 328 21.18 -1.06 5.41
N LYS A 329 20.41 -0.94 4.33
CA LYS A 329 20.70 0.04 3.26
C LYS A 329 20.49 1.48 3.69
N LEU A 330 19.61 1.71 4.65
CA LEU A 330 19.32 3.03 5.16
C LEU A 330 20.01 3.34 6.49
N GLU A 331 20.73 2.39 7.09
CA GLU A 331 21.41 2.53 8.40
C GLU A 331 20.47 2.98 9.53
N ILE A 332 19.35 2.26 9.65
CA ILE A 332 18.27 2.55 10.59
C ILE A 332 17.89 1.30 11.40
N GLU A 333 17.24 1.51 12.55
CA GLU A 333 16.61 0.47 13.35
C GLU A 333 15.13 0.80 13.64
N LEU A 334 14.35 -0.22 13.99
CA LEU A 334 12.92 -0.07 14.31
C LEU A 334 12.73 0.38 15.77
N VAL A 335 11.69 1.21 16.01
CA VAL A 335 11.35 1.86 17.30
C VAL A 335 10.10 1.28 17.94
#